data_AF-A0A497QU55-F1
#
_entry.id   AF-A0A497QU55-F1
#
_cell.length_a   1.000
_cell.length_b   1.000
_cell.length_c   1.000
_cell.angle_alpha   90.00
_cell.angle_beta   90.00
_cell.angle_gamma   90.00
#
_symmetry.space_group_name_H-M   'P 1'
#
loop_
_entity.id
_entity.type
_entity.pdbx_description
1 polymer ?
#
loop_
_entity_poly.entity_id
_entity_poly.type
_entity_poly.pdbx_seq_one_letter_code
_entity_poly.pdbx_strand_id
1 'polypeptide(L)' 'MRVFKEPNLSDKWKCPICKTNKKEEVVLIPIVGTKEGNTVQAEQFHLSCINLMWDKSFNILYQKIGSSK' A
#
# COMPACT_ATOMS: atom_id res chain seq x y z
N MET A 1 -6.82 8.81 0.68
CA MET A 1 -6.07 7.75 1.39
C MET A 1 -6.19 8.01 2.89
N ARG A 2 -6.38 6.98 3.72
CA ARG A 2 -6.40 7.14 5.18
C ARG A 2 -5.05 6.75 5.74
N VAL A 3 -4.39 7.69 6.42
CA VAL A 3 -3.11 7.48 7.09
C VAL A 3 -3.36 7.07 8.54
N PHE A 4 -2.55 6.14 9.03
CA PHE A 4 -2.56 5.64 10.41
C PHE A 4 -1.17 5.86 11.01
N LYS A 5 -1.11 6.17 12.31
CA LYS A 5 0.16 6.49 13.00
C LYS A 5 1.14 5.32 13.09
N GLU A 6 0.62 4.10 13.07
CA GLU A 6 1.41 2.87 13.20
C GLU A 6 0.73 1.72 12.45
N PRO A 7 1.49 0.69 12.00
CA PRO A 7 0.92 -0.48 11.36
C PRO A 7 0.08 -1.32 12.32
N ASN A 8 -0.98 -1.94 11.80
CA ASN A 8 -1.55 -3.10 12.47
C ASN A 8 -0.60 -4.29 12.26
N LEU A 9 0.02 -4.75 13.35
CA LEU A 9 0.99 -5.85 13.36
C LEU A 9 0.34 -7.23 13.53
N SER A 10 -0.99 -7.34 13.40
CA SER A 10 -1.64 -8.65 13.30
C SER A 10 -1.01 -9.46 12.14
N ASP A 11 -1.03 -10.79 12.27
CA ASP A 11 -0.60 -11.69 11.20
C ASP A 11 0.87 -11.54 10.75
N LYS A 12 1.73 -11.03 11.63
CA LYS A 12 3.17 -10.81 11.35
C LYS A 12 3.41 -9.94 10.12
N TRP A 13 2.52 -8.96 9.89
CA TRP A 13 2.60 -8.06 8.74
C TRP A 13 4.01 -7.46 8.58
N LYS A 14 4.45 -7.38 7.32
CA LYS A 14 5.65 -6.67 6.88
C LYS A 14 5.26 -5.85 5.67
N CYS A 15 5.71 -4.60 5.63
CA CYS A 15 5.46 -3.71 4.49
C CYS A 15 5.84 -4.40 3.18
N PRO A 16 4.94 -4.48 2.18
CA PRO A 16 5.22 -5.18 0.93
C PRO A 16 6.41 -4.61 0.15
N ILE A 17 6.82 -3.37 0.42
CA ILE A 17 7.93 -2.69 -0.26
C ILE A 17 9.26 -2.98 0.44
N CYS A 18 9.42 -2.56 1.70
CA CYS A 18 10.70 -2.67 2.41
C CYS A 18 10.88 -3.99 3.17
N LYS A 19 9.84 -4.83 3.26
CA LYS A 19 9.83 -6.12 3.97
C LYS A 19 10.15 -6.04 5.47
N THR A 20 9.93 -4.87 6.09
CA THR A 20 10.08 -4.66 7.54
C THR A 20 8.74 -4.39 8.21
N ASN A 21 8.68 -4.52 9.54
CA ASN A 21 7.52 -4.22 10.38
C ASN A 21 7.76 -2.98 11.26
N LYS A 22 8.51 -1.99 10.75
CA LYS A 22 8.79 -0.75 11.48
C LYS A 22 7.50 -0.09 11.96
N LYS A 23 7.51 0.42 13.19
CA LYS A 23 6.41 1.20 13.77
C LYS A 23 6.50 2.64 13.29
N GLU A 24 5.97 2.90 12.11
CA GLU A 24 5.89 4.23 11.50
C GLU A 24 4.54 4.39 10.79
N GLU A 25 4.27 5.57 10.26
CA GLU A 25 3.00 5.85 9.60
C GLU A 25 2.75 4.89 8.43
N VAL A 26 1.52 4.40 8.34
CA VAL A 26 1.08 3.54 7.24
C VAL A 26 -0.15 4.11 6.56
N VAL A 27 -0.38 3.65 5.33
CA VAL A 27 -1.58 3.91 4.56
C VAL A 27 -2.20 2.60 4.11
N LEU A 28 -3.54 2.55 4.12
CA LEU A 28 -4.29 1.46 3.52
C LEU A 28 -4.60 1.77 2.06
N ILE A 29 -4.13 0.90 1.16
CA ILE A 29 -4.40 0.98 -0.28
C ILE A 29 -5.36 -0.17 -0.64
N PRO A 30 -6.56 0.14 -1.18
CA PRO A 30 -7.49 -0.89 -1.66
C PRO A 30 -6.86 -1.79 -2.73
N ILE A 31 -7.13 -3.09 -2.66
CA ILE A 31 -6.69 -4.07 -3.65
C ILE A 31 -7.71 -4.09 -4.79
N VAL A 32 -7.25 -3.95 -6.04
CA VAL A 32 -8.12 -3.99 -7.22
C VAL A 32 -8.79 -5.36 -7.30
N GLY A 33 -10.12 -5.37 -7.53
CA GLY A 33 -10.90 -6.60 -7.74
C GLY A 33 -11.40 -7.29 -6.47
N THR A 34 -11.10 -6.79 -5.27
CA THR A 34 -11.53 -7.40 -3.99
C THR A 34 -12.79 -6.75 -3.40
N LYS A 35 -13.59 -6.10 -4.25
CA LYS A 35 -14.82 -5.45 -3.81
C LYS A 35 -15.99 -6.44 -3.86
N GLU A 36 -16.53 -6.76 -2.69
CA GLU A 36 -17.72 -7.60 -2.53
C GLU A 36 -18.79 -6.81 -1.76
N GLY A 37 -19.81 -6.34 -2.50
CA GLY A 37 -20.83 -5.45 -1.95
C GLY A 37 -20.25 -4.12 -1.46
N ASN A 38 -20.39 -3.86 -0.15
CA ASN A 38 -19.89 -2.66 0.52
C ASN A 38 -18.49 -2.85 1.15
N THR A 39 -17.89 -4.04 0.99
CA THR A 39 -16.59 -4.38 1.55
C THR A 39 -15.51 -4.29 0.47
N VAL A 40 -14.35 -3.75 0.83
CA VAL A 40 -13.15 -3.74 -0.03
C VAL A 40 -11.96 -4.16 0.81
N GLN A 41 -11.16 -5.10 0.32
CA GLN A 41 -9.90 -5.46 0.98
C GLN A 41 -8.83 -4.41 0.68
N ALA A 42 -7.95 -4.15 1.64
CA ALA A 42 -6.87 -3.19 1.51
C ALA A 42 -5.58 -3.76 2.13
N GLU A 43 -4.44 -3.35 1.59
CA GLU A 43 -3.12 -3.69 2.09
C GLU A 43 -2.48 -2.46 2.76
N GLN A 44 -1.71 -2.69 3.83
CA GLN A 44 -0.98 -1.63 4.53
C GLN A 44 0.40 -1.44 3.90
N PHE A 45 0.80 -0.18 3.73
CA PHE A 45 2.14 0.20 3.27
C PHE A 45 2.70 1.26 4.20
N HIS A 46 3.99 1.19 4.52
CA HIS A 46 4.68 2.32 5.13
C HIS A 46 4.56 3.54 4.23
N LEU A 47 4.12 4.66 4.79
CA LEU A 47 3.94 5.90 4.04
C LEU A 47 5.27 6.37 3.41
N SER A 48 6.38 6.17 4.13
CA SER A 48 7.74 6.49 3.69
C SER A 48 8.22 5.68 2.48
N CYS A 49 7.64 4.50 2.25
CA CYS A 49 8.02 3.59 1.16
C CYS A 49 7.30 3.90 -0.15
N ILE A 50 6.30 4.78 -0.13
CA ILE A 50 5.49 5.13 -1.29
C ILE A 50 6.21 6.19 -2.12
N ASN A 51 6.44 5.86 -3.39
CA ASN A 51 7.01 6.70 -4.42
C ASN A 51 6.14 6.57 -5.69
N LEU A 52 5.08 7.37 -5.75
CA LEU A 52 4.11 7.33 -6.85
C LEU A 52 4.64 8.06 -8.08
N MET A 53 4.40 7.46 -9.25
CA MET A 53 4.53 8.07 -10.57
C MET A 53 3.14 8.41 -11.09
N TRP A 54 3.00 9.54 -11.79
CA TRP A 54 1.78 9.92 -12.49
C TRP A 54 1.94 9.67 -13.98
N ASP A 55 1.22 8.68 -14.50
CA ASP A 55 1.04 8.51 -15.94
C ASP A 55 -0.17 9.32 -16.41
N LYS A 56 0.11 10.45 -17.06
CA LYS A 56 -0.92 11.34 -17.62
C LYS A 56 -1.69 10.70 -18.78
N SER A 57 -1.06 9.78 -19.52
CA SER A 57 -1.67 9.16 -20.70
C SER A 57 -2.83 8.24 -20.31
N PHE A 58 -2.71 7.59 -19.16
CA PHE A 58 -3.73 6.68 -18.63
C PHE A 58 -4.51 7.28 -17.46
N ASN A 59 -4.14 8.47 -16.99
CA ASN A 59 -4.68 9.10 -15.78
C ASN A 59 -4.56 8.20 -14.54
N ILE A 60 -3.36 7.64 -14.32
CA ILE A 60 -3.07 6.69 -13.24
C ILE A 60 -1.93 7.21 -12.36
N LEU A 61 -2.12 7.15 -11.04
CA LEU A 61 -1.03 7.20 -10.06
C LEU A 61 -0.62 5.77 -9.70
N TYR A 62 0.65 5.41 -9.90
CA TYR A 62 1.12 4.04 -9.70
C TYR A 62 2.53 3.99 -9.12
N GLN A 63 2.89 2.86 -8.55
CA GLN A 63 4.27 2.53 -8.19
C GLN A 63 4.53 1.07 -8.58
N LYS A 64 5.64 0.81 -9.25
CA LYS A 64 6.10 -0.56 -9.51
C LYS A 64 6.74 -1.10 -8.22
N ILE A 65 6.18 -2.19 -7.69
CA ILE A 65 6.73 -2.88 -6.51
C ILE A 65 7.40 -4.16 -6.99
N GLY A 66 8.74 -4.23 -6.91
CA GLY A 66 9.56 -5.36 -7.35
C GLY A 66 10.54 -5.02 -8.49
N SER A 67 11.61 -5.79 -8.60
CA SER A 67 12.67 -5.57 -9.58
C SER A 67 12.20 -5.90 -11.01
N SER A 68 12.41 -4.97 -11.95
CA SER A 68 12.79 -5.43 -13.30
C SER A 68 14.09 -6.22 -13.11
N LYS A 69 14.11 -7.51 -13.46
CA LYS A 69 15.37 -8.09 -13.94
C LYS A 69 15.65 -7.50 -15.31
#